data_AF-A0A9X9YZZ8-F1
#
_entry.id   AF-A0A9X9YZZ8-F1
#
_cell.length_a   1.000
_cell.length_b   1.000
_cell.length_c   1.000
_cell.angle_alpha   90.00
_cell.angle_beta   90.00
_cell.angle_gamma   90.00
#
_symmetry.space_group_name_H-M   'P 1'
#
loop_
_entity.id
_entity.type
_entity.pdbx_description
1 polymer ?
#
loop_
_entity_poly.entity_id
_entity_poly.type
_entity_poly.pdbx_seq_one_letter_code
_entity_poly.pdbx_strand_id
1 'polypeptide(L)'
;MTEKKDMRLSAEVTLDFPVEVDGTSYKSLTMRRPKTKDSLKAAKFKGHDADKGILLLSDLCNVSPDVIQELDEIDAMKLGVQLDAFRGGAVELSDLRKGILTLIRLTKGGFTISEVEEMSLDDFYGWLEDATKLQADINKAMKAK
;
A
#
# COMPACT_ATOMS: atom_id res chain seq x y z
N MET A 1 17.30 -6.65 2.62
CA MET A 1 17.05 -6.55 1.17
C MET A 1 16.52 -5.15 0.89
N THR A 2 17.21 -4.39 0.05
CA THR A 2 16.94 -2.96 -0.19
C THR A 2 15.68 -2.80 -1.04
N GLU A 3 14.54 -2.50 -0.40
CA GLU A 3 13.32 -2.06 -1.09
C GLU A 3 13.64 -0.83 -1.92
N LYS A 4 13.61 -0.99 -3.24
CA LYS A 4 14.08 0.01 -4.18
C LYS A 4 12.98 1.06 -4.33
N LYS A 5 13.07 2.13 -3.53
CA LYS A 5 12.26 3.36 -3.63
C LYS A 5 11.95 3.71 -5.09
N ASP A 6 10.70 4.06 -5.40
CA ASP A 6 10.37 4.51 -6.75
C ASP A 6 11.04 5.86 -7.01
N MET A 7 12.01 5.85 -7.95
CA MET A 7 12.81 7.00 -8.35
C MET A 7 12.32 7.62 -9.67
N ARG A 8 11.24 7.09 -10.27
CA ARG A 8 10.62 7.69 -11.46
C ARG A 8 10.09 9.09 -11.13
N LEU A 9 10.13 9.99 -12.10
CA LEU A 9 9.63 11.37 -11.95
C LEU A 9 8.09 11.42 -11.96
N SER A 10 7.47 10.49 -12.67
CA SER A 10 6.04 10.23 -12.71
C SER A 10 5.79 8.74 -12.94
N ALA A 11 4.60 8.28 -12.56
CA ALA A 11 4.12 6.94 -12.78
C ALA A 11 2.69 7.00 -13.30
N GLU A 12 2.37 6.15 -14.27
CA GLU A 12 1.01 5.97 -14.75
C GLU A 12 0.35 4.85 -13.94
N VAL A 13 -0.83 5.13 -13.40
CA VAL A 13 -1.68 4.19 -12.67
C VAL A 13 -2.91 3.92 -13.54
N THR A 14 -3.07 2.67 -13.97
CA THR A 14 -4.25 2.24 -14.73
C THR A 14 -5.40 1.98 -13.78
N LEU A 15 -6.58 2.52 -14.11
CA LEU A 15 -7.81 2.33 -13.34
C LEU A 15 -8.49 1.04 -13.81
N ASP A 16 -8.91 0.19 -12.88
CA ASP A 16 -9.72 -0.99 -13.21
C ASP A 16 -11.16 -0.58 -13.52
N PHE A 17 -11.63 0.49 -12.89
CA PHE A 17 -12.95 1.07 -13.05
C PHE A 17 -12.80 2.50 -13.60
N PRO A 18 -12.79 2.67 -14.93
CA PRO A 18 -12.71 3.99 -15.54
C PRO A 18 -13.86 4.89 -15.08
N VAL A 19 -13.55 6.15 -14.79
CA VAL A 19 -14.52 7.16 -14.36
C VAL A 19 -14.73 8.21 -15.43
N GLU A 20 -15.91 8.83 -15.46
CA GLU A 20 -16.21 9.96 -16.33
C GLU A 20 -16.63 11.16 -15.49
N VAL A 21 -15.88 12.24 -15.59
CA VAL A 21 -16.16 13.49 -14.87
C VAL A 21 -16.02 14.63 -15.87
N ASP A 22 -16.99 15.55 -15.87
CA ASP A 22 -17.05 16.70 -16.79
C ASP A 22 -16.92 16.30 -18.28
N GLY A 23 -17.48 15.15 -18.66
CA GLY A 23 -17.43 14.61 -20.03
C GLY A 23 -16.04 14.11 -20.46
N THR A 24 -15.10 13.98 -19.52
CA THR A 24 -13.77 13.41 -19.75
C THR A 24 -13.70 12.01 -19.13
N SER A 25 -13.39 11.01 -19.95
CA SER A 25 -13.20 9.63 -19.50
C SER A 25 -11.75 9.39 -19.07
N TYR A 26 -11.57 8.98 -17.82
CA TYR A 26 -10.29 8.65 -17.22
C TYR A 26 -10.13 7.13 -17.13
N LYS A 27 -9.19 6.58 -17.89
CA LYS A 27 -8.80 5.15 -17.86
C LYS A 27 -7.48 4.91 -17.13
N SER A 28 -6.64 5.94 -17.08
CA SER A 28 -5.41 5.96 -16.33
C SER A 28 -5.17 7.37 -15.79
N LEU A 29 -4.43 7.46 -14.69
CA LEU A 29 -4.00 8.71 -14.09
C LEU A 29 -2.48 8.73 -14.00
N THR A 30 -1.88 9.83 -14.45
CA THR A 30 -0.43 10.03 -14.32
C THR A 30 -0.13 10.77 -13.03
N MET A 31 0.48 10.10 -12.07
CA MET A 31 0.90 10.68 -10.80
C MET A 31 2.34 11.18 -10.90
N ARG A 32 2.56 12.47 -10.62
CA ARG A 32 3.90 13.03 -10.45
C ARG A 32 4.45 12.74 -9.05
N ARG A 33 5.77 12.68 -8.92
CA ARG A 33 6.42 12.53 -7.61
C ARG A 33 6.05 13.70 -6.68
N PRO A 34 5.65 13.44 -5.42
CA PRO A 34 5.35 14.49 -4.46
C PRO A 34 6.61 15.28 -4.07
N LYS A 35 6.44 16.60 -3.94
CA LYS A 35 7.44 17.51 -3.38
C LYS A 35 7.00 17.96 -2.00
N THR A 36 7.94 18.41 -1.17
CA THR A 36 7.64 18.92 0.19
C THR A 36 6.56 20.02 0.18
N LYS A 37 6.52 20.86 -0.86
CA LYS A 37 5.48 21.87 -1.04
C LYS A 37 4.06 21.30 -1.12
N ASP A 38 3.89 20.11 -1.68
CA ASP A 38 2.59 19.47 -1.88
C ASP A 38 2.07 18.94 -0.53
N SER A 39 2.94 18.26 0.23
CA SER A 39 2.64 17.84 1.60
C SER A 39 2.32 19.03 2.51
N LEU A 40 3.06 20.15 2.40
CA LEU A 40 2.80 21.36 3.17
C LEU A 40 1.48 22.04 2.78
N LYS A 41 1.12 22.01 1.48
CA LYS A 41 -0.17 22.55 1.02
C LYS A 41 -1.34 21.73 1.58
N ALA A 42 -1.25 20.41 1.51
CA ALA A 42 -2.25 19.51 2.09
C ALA A 42 -2.34 19.65 3.63
N ALA A 43 -1.21 19.78 4.33
CA ALA A 43 -1.19 19.96 5.78
C ALA A 43 -1.79 21.29 6.25
N LYS A 44 -1.74 22.34 5.42
CA LYS A 44 -2.34 23.65 5.71
C LYS A 44 -3.86 23.68 5.49
N PHE A 45 -4.43 22.66 4.85
CA PHE A 45 -5.86 22.56 4.66
C PHE A 45 -6.56 22.29 6.01
N LYS A 46 -7.57 23.10 6.33
CA LYS A 46 -8.28 23.08 7.62
C LYS A 46 -9.49 22.14 7.66
N GLY A 47 -9.57 21.17 6.75
CA GLY A 47 -10.66 20.17 6.70
C GLY A 47 -10.29 18.80 7.29
N HIS A 48 -11.11 17.79 7.01
CA HIS A 48 -10.90 16.43 7.50
C HIS A 48 -9.72 15.75 6.81
N ASP A 49 -9.16 14.71 7.43
CA ASP A 49 -7.98 14.02 6.89
C ASP A 49 -8.26 13.34 5.54
N ALA A 50 -9.49 12.88 5.32
CA ALA A 50 -9.94 12.37 4.02
C ALA A 50 -9.84 13.45 2.92
N ASP A 51 -10.32 14.66 3.19
CA ASP A 51 -10.28 15.79 2.25
C ASP A 51 -8.84 16.19 1.91
N LYS A 52 -7.92 16.11 2.89
CA LYS A 52 -6.49 16.36 2.66
C LYS A 52 -5.89 15.34 1.70
N GLY A 53 -6.28 14.07 1.84
CA GLY A 53 -5.86 12.99 0.95
C GLY A 53 -6.31 13.21 -0.48
N ILE A 54 -7.61 13.54 -0.66
CA ILE A 54 -8.21 13.84 -1.96
C ILE A 54 -7.48 15.01 -2.64
N LEU A 55 -7.28 16.13 -1.92
CA LEU A 55 -6.58 17.30 -2.44
C LEU A 55 -5.13 17.03 -2.82
N LEU A 56 -4.44 16.20 -2.03
CA LEU A 56 -3.07 15.82 -2.33
C LEU A 56 -3.02 14.96 -3.61
N LEU A 57 -3.88 13.94 -3.71
CA LEU A 57 -3.92 13.05 -4.87
C LEU A 57 -4.32 13.80 -6.14
N SER A 58 -5.29 14.71 -6.05
CA SER A 58 -5.73 15.54 -7.19
C SER A 58 -4.60 16.45 -7.69
N ASP A 59 -3.86 17.10 -6.78
CA ASP A 59 -2.69 17.94 -7.10
C ASP A 59 -1.52 17.14 -7.71
N LEU A 60 -1.38 15.87 -7.36
CA LEU A 60 -0.32 15.00 -7.87
C LEU A 60 -0.68 14.36 -9.21
N CYS A 61 -1.96 14.07 -9.44
CA CYS A 61 -2.46 13.54 -10.70
C CYS A 61 -2.86 14.64 -11.69
N ASN A 62 -2.83 15.91 -11.25
CA ASN A 62 -3.23 17.08 -12.03
C ASN A 62 -4.68 16.96 -12.57
N VAL A 63 -5.59 16.52 -11.70
CA VAL A 63 -7.03 16.36 -11.99
C VAL A 63 -7.87 17.14 -10.96
N SER A 64 -9.17 17.31 -11.24
CA SER A 64 -10.11 17.89 -10.26
C SER A 64 -10.22 16.97 -9.03
N PRO A 65 -10.41 17.51 -7.81
CA PRO A 65 -10.78 16.72 -6.64
C PRO A 65 -12.02 15.84 -6.86
N ASP A 66 -12.94 16.24 -7.74
CA ASP A 66 -14.15 15.47 -8.06
C ASP A 66 -13.80 14.16 -8.77
N VAL A 67 -12.77 14.16 -9.63
CA VAL A 67 -12.27 12.94 -10.28
C VAL A 67 -11.80 11.92 -9.25
N ILE A 68 -11.11 12.37 -8.19
CA ILE A 68 -10.60 11.48 -7.14
C ILE A 68 -11.74 10.96 -6.25
N GLN A 69 -12.78 11.76 -6.02
CA GLN A 69 -13.95 11.38 -5.23
C GLN A 69 -14.82 10.34 -5.94
N GLU A 70 -14.90 10.40 -7.27
CA GLU A 70 -15.66 9.44 -8.09
C GLU A 70 -14.90 8.13 -8.35
N LEU A 71 -13.62 8.03 -7.94
CA LEU A 71 -12.87 6.78 -8.08
C LEU A 71 -13.47 5.68 -7.22
N ASP A 72 -13.47 4.47 -7.76
CA ASP A 72 -13.69 3.27 -6.96
C ASP A 72 -12.61 3.16 -5.86
N GLU A 73 -12.98 2.64 -4.70
CA GLU A 73 -12.09 2.53 -3.54
C GLU A 73 -10.82 1.72 -3.86
N ILE A 74 -10.90 0.72 -4.76
CA ILE A 74 -9.75 -0.07 -5.19
C ILE A 74 -8.76 0.79 -5.98
N ASP A 75 -9.25 1.63 -6.87
CA ASP A 75 -8.41 2.51 -7.69
C ASP A 75 -7.85 3.69 -6.88
N ALA A 76 -8.63 4.21 -5.93
CA ALA A 76 -8.15 5.18 -4.95
C ALA A 76 -7.01 4.59 -4.10
N MET A 77 -7.12 3.32 -3.68
CA MET A 77 -6.07 2.62 -2.94
C MET A 77 -4.79 2.47 -3.76
N LYS A 78 -4.87 2.14 -5.06
CA LYS A 78 -3.70 2.05 -5.95
C LYS A 78 -2.93 3.37 -6.04
N LEU A 79 -3.64 4.50 -6.10
CA LEU A 79 -3.02 5.82 -6.06
C LEU A 79 -2.28 6.03 -4.73
N GLY A 80 -2.87 5.62 -3.61
CA GLY A 80 -2.23 5.65 -2.29
C GLY A 80 -0.93 4.83 -2.25
N VAL A 81 -0.97 3.58 -2.73
CA VAL A 81 0.20 2.70 -2.82
C VAL A 81 1.31 3.33 -3.67
N GLN A 82 0.97 3.92 -4.82
CA GLN A 82 1.95 4.59 -5.68
C GLN A 82 2.54 5.85 -5.02
N LEU A 83 1.73 6.61 -4.27
CA LEU A 83 2.18 7.75 -3.48
C LEU A 83 3.19 7.32 -2.41
N ASP A 84 2.91 6.23 -1.71
CA ASP A 84 3.80 5.69 -0.69
C ASP A 84 5.09 5.17 -1.33
N ALA A 85 5.02 4.45 -2.44
CA ALA A 85 6.20 4.02 -3.20
C ALA A 85 7.12 5.19 -3.57
N PHE A 86 6.57 6.35 -3.93
CA PHE A 86 7.35 7.57 -4.18
C PHE A 86 7.97 8.18 -2.92
N ARG A 87 7.25 8.15 -1.79
CA ARG A 87 7.74 8.62 -0.48
C ARG A 87 8.84 7.69 0.06
N GLY A 88 8.95 6.49 -0.50
CA GLY A 88 9.88 5.45 -0.05
C GLY A 88 9.22 4.53 0.97
N GLY A 89 7.91 4.31 0.82
CA GLY A 89 7.07 3.45 1.64
C GLY A 89 7.69 2.07 1.74
N ALA A 90 8.32 1.85 2.88
CA ALA A 90 8.40 0.54 3.50
C ALA A 90 6.97 0.12 3.84
N VAL A 91 6.68 -1.17 3.76
CA VAL A 91 5.54 -1.76 4.47
C VAL A 91 5.60 -1.23 5.91
N GLU A 92 4.57 -0.52 6.35
CA GLU A 92 4.49 -0.05 7.73
C GLU A 92 4.69 -1.26 8.65
N LEU A 93 5.61 -1.18 9.61
CA LEU A 93 5.88 -2.27 10.56
C LEU A 93 4.59 -2.75 11.25
N SER A 94 3.57 -1.90 11.34
CA SER A 94 2.24 -2.24 11.83
C SER A 94 1.49 -3.26 10.96
N ASP A 95 1.66 -3.22 9.64
CA ASP A 95 1.03 -4.16 8.70
C ASP A 95 1.82 -5.47 8.61
N LEU A 96 3.15 -5.41 8.73
CA LEU A 96 3.98 -6.60 8.94
C LEU A 96 3.63 -7.30 10.26
N ARG A 97 3.44 -6.54 11.35
CA ARG A 97 2.98 -7.07 12.66
C ARG A 97 1.60 -7.70 12.57
N LYS A 98 0.64 -7.09 11.86
CA LYS A 98 -0.69 -7.69 11.62
C LYS A 98 -0.57 -8.99 10.81
N GLY A 99 0.29 -9.02 9.80
CA GLY A 99 0.57 -10.22 9.01
C GLY A 99 1.14 -11.36 9.85
N ILE A 100 2.18 -11.08 10.65
CA ILE A 100 2.79 -12.05 11.58
C ILE A 100 1.76 -12.55 12.59
N LEU A 101 1.00 -11.65 13.23
CA LEU A 101 -0.02 -12.00 14.22
C LEU A 101 -1.15 -12.85 13.64
N THR A 102 -1.50 -12.62 12.37
CA THR A 102 -2.50 -13.41 11.64
C THR A 102 -1.97 -14.80 11.32
N LEU A 103 -0.72 -14.92 10.87
CA LEU A 103 -0.08 -16.22 10.61
C LEU A 103 0.07 -17.05 11.89
N ILE A 104 0.43 -16.43 13.02
CA ILE A 104 0.49 -17.09 14.34
C ILE A 104 -0.90 -17.64 14.73
N ARG A 105 -1.96 -16.84 14.59
CA ARG A 105 -3.35 -17.28 14.86
C ARG A 105 -3.79 -18.43 13.94
N LEU A 106 -3.44 -18.38 12.66
CA LEU A 106 -3.83 -19.37 11.65
C LEU A 106 -3.09 -20.70 11.79
N THR A 107 -1.80 -20.64 12.13
CA THR A 107 -0.96 -21.85 12.27
C THR A 107 -1.23 -22.62 13.57
N LYS A 108 -2.08 -22.09 14.48
CA LYS A 108 -2.12 -22.50 15.90
C LYS A 108 -0.70 -22.52 16.52
N GLY A 109 0.24 -21.78 15.93
CA GLY A 109 1.61 -21.72 16.36
C GLY A 109 1.64 -21.06 17.73
N GLY A 110 2.15 -21.76 18.72
CA GLY A 110 2.10 -21.38 20.14
C GLY A 110 3.01 -20.22 20.51
N PHE A 111 3.04 -19.15 19.71
CA PHE A 111 3.75 -17.92 20.01
C PHE A 111 2.76 -16.85 20.51
N THR A 112 3.07 -16.28 21.66
CA THR A 112 2.40 -15.13 22.27
C THR A 112 2.96 -13.83 21.70
N ILE A 113 2.25 -12.71 21.88
CA ILE A 113 2.71 -11.39 21.45
C ILE A 113 4.08 -11.05 22.04
N SER A 114 4.32 -11.42 23.31
CA SER A 114 5.59 -11.19 24.01
C SER A 114 6.75 -11.97 23.40
N GLU A 115 6.53 -13.21 22.95
CA GLU A 115 7.57 -14.01 22.30
C GLU A 115 7.93 -13.48 20.90
N VAL A 116 7.00 -12.76 20.25
CA VAL A 116 7.26 -12.06 18.98
C VAL A 116 8.05 -10.77 19.22
N GLU A 117 7.81 -10.07 20.33
CA GLU A 117 8.53 -8.84 20.69
C GLU A 117 9.98 -9.11 21.10
N GLU A 118 10.24 -10.27 21.72
CA GLU A 118 11.58 -10.68 22.16
C GLU A 118 12.34 -11.51 21.11
N MET A 119 11.71 -11.81 19.96
CA MET A 119 12.31 -12.66 18.93
C MET A 119 13.55 -12.01 18.33
N SER A 120 14.64 -12.78 18.24
CA SER A 120 15.84 -12.31 17.54
C SER A 120 15.60 -12.24 16.03
N LEU A 121 16.40 -11.43 15.34
CA LEU A 121 16.36 -11.32 13.87
C LEU A 121 16.61 -12.68 13.19
N ASP A 122 17.51 -13.50 13.73
CA ASP A 122 17.85 -14.80 13.16
C ASP A 122 16.69 -15.81 13.33
N ASP A 123 16.04 -15.80 14.50
CA ASP A 123 14.86 -16.64 14.76
C ASP A 123 13.68 -16.25 13.86
N PHE A 124 13.51 -14.94 13.62
CA PHE A 124 12.50 -14.42 12.71
C PHE A 124 12.74 -14.88 11.26
N TYR A 125 13.98 -14.86 10.78
CA TYR A 125 14.31 -15.37 9.45
C TYR A 125 14.08 -16.88 9.33
N GLY A 126 14.45 -17.67 10.34
CA GLY A 126 14.17 -19.10 10.37
C GLY A 126 12.66 -19.39 10.28
N TRP A 127 11.86 -18.66 11.04
CA TRP A 127 10.41 -18.77 10.99
C TRP A 127 9.83 -18.40 9.61
N LEU A 128 10.33 -17.34 8.97
CA LEU A 128 9.89 -16.93 7.62
C LEU A 128 10.19 -18.01 6.57
N GLU A 129 11.36 -18.65 6.63
CA GLU A 129 11.69 -19.75 5.74
C GLU A 129 10.73 -20.93 5.91
N ASP A 130 10.41 -21.28 7.15
CA ASP A 130 9.50 -22.37 7.45
C ASP A 130 8.05 -22.06 7.04
N ALA A 131 7.59 -20.83 7.26
CA ALA A 131 6.29 -20.36 6.77
C ALA A 131 6.20 -20.41 5.23
N THR A 132 7.29 -20.04 4.54
CA THR A 132 7.36 -20.07 3.07
C THR A 132 7.34 -21.50 2.54
N LYS A 133 8.06 -22.43 3.18
CA LYS A 133 8.00 -23.86 2.86
C LYS A 133 6.59 -24.42 3.06
N LEU A 134 5.96 -24.10 4.18
CA LEU A 134 4.59 -24.53 4.47
C LEU A 134 3.60 -24.03 3.41
N GLN A 135 3.70 -22.77 2.99
CA GLN A 135 2.86 -22.22 1.92
C GLN A 135 3.10 -22.94 0.58
N ALA A 136 4.36 -23.28 0.26
CA ALA A 136 4.69 -24.04 -0.95
C ALA A 136 4.09 -25.46 -0.90
N ASP A 137 4.15 -26.12 0.24
CA ASP A 137 3.59 -27.46 0.45
C ASP A 137 2.05 -27.46 0.36
N ILE A 138 1.40 -26.46 0.95
CA ILE A 138 -0.07 -26.25 0.81
C ILE A 138 -0.44 -26.07 -0.67
N ASN A 139 0.28 -25.20 -1.38
CA ASN A 139 0.03 -24.95 -2.80
C ASN A 139 0.23 -26.20 -3.65
N LYS A 140 1.23 -27.03 -3.32
CA LYS A 140 1.48 -28.31 -3.99
C LYS A 140 0.37 -29.33 -3.70
N ALA A 141 -0.08 -29.43 -2.46
CA ALA A 141 -1.17 -30.30 -2.05
C ALA A 141 -2.51 -29.90 -2.69
N MET A 142 -2.77 -28.59 -2.84
CA MET A 142 -3.96 -28.06 -3.49
C MET A 142 -3.96 -28.27 -5.01
N LYS A 143 -2.80 -28.27 -5.67
CA LYS A 143 -2.66 -28.57 -7.11
C LYS A 143 -2.71 -30.06 -7.46
N ALA A 144 -2.60 -30.93 -6.45
CA ALA A 144 -2.64 -32.38 -6.61
C ALA A 144 -4.05 -32.98 -6.41
N LYS A 145 -5.06 -32.13 -6.14
CA LYS A 145 -6.49 -32.45 -6.15
C LYS A 145 -7.13 -31.91 -7.41
#